data_AF-A0A4Y7SF52-F1
#
_entry.id   AF-A0A4Y7SF52-F1
#
_cell.length_a   1.000
_cell.length_b   1.000
_cell.length_c   1.000
_cell.angle_alpha   90.00
_cell.angle_beta   90.00
_cell.angle_gamma   90.00
#
_symmetry.space_group_name_H-M   'P 1'
#
loop_
_entity.id
_entity.type
_entity.pdbx_description
1 polymer ?
#
loop_
_entity_poly.entity_id
_entity_poly.type
_entity_poly.pdbx_seq_one_letter_code
_entity_poly.pdbx_strand_id
1 'polypeptide(L)'
;MVPALPPPRVLRVIAGCTVAAVTLVGTLGLLMHRRSTDVLPLLGKGNLTYEVPQWPQLKPTWTTEQEEPRFAYAQYATTLDYLCNAVINFNLLKRYGAKQDFVLIYPKSWSQGVGERSCNLP
;
A
#
# COMPACT_ATOMS: atom_id res chain seq x y z
N MET A 1 52.27 -7.21 -22.98
CA MET A 1 51.98 -5.84 -22.52
C MET A 1 51.67 -5.90 -21.03
N VAL A 2 52.55 -5.37 -20.19
CA VAL A 2 52.36 -5.36 -18.73
C VAL A 2 51.45 -4.18 -18.40
N PRO A 3 50.31 -4.37 -17.70
CA PRO A 3 49.46 -3.24 -17.32
C PRO A 3 50.23 -2.34 -16.34
N ALA A 4 50.37 -1.07 -16.71
CA ALA A 4 50.98 -0.05 -15.85
C ALA A 4 50.18 0.07 -14.55
N LEU A 5 50.84 -0.15 -13.42
CA LEU A 5 50.22 -0.03 -12.10
C LEU A 5 49.86 1.44 -11.86
N PRO A 6 48.61 1.76 -11.46
CA PRO A 6 48.21 3.13 -11.21
C PRO A 6 49.01 3.73 -10.05
N PRO A 7 49.29 5.05 -10.08
CA PRO A 7 50.05 5.71 -9.02
C PRO A 7 49.34 5.56 -7.66
N PRO A 8 50.08 5.53 -6.54
CA PRO A 8 49.56 5.14 -5.23
C PRO A 8 48.41 6.04 -4.72
N ARG A 9 48.32 7.28 -5.20
CA ARG A 9 47.21 8.20 -4.91
C ARG A 9 45.91 7.76 -5.58
N VAL A 10 45.98 7.30 -6.82
CA VAL A 10 44.82 6.80 -7.59
C VAL A 10 44.35 5.48 -7.00
N LEU A 11 45.27 4.61 -6.56
CA LEU A 11 44.92 3.36 -5.89
C LEU A 11 44.15 3.60 -4.58
N ARG A 12 44.54 4.60 -3.78
CA ARG A 12 43.82 5.01 -2.56
C ARG A 12 42.43 5.57 -2.86
N VAL A 13 42.29 6.35 -3.92
CA VAL A 13 40.99 6.89 -4.36
C VAL A 13 40.06 5.77 -4.83
N ILE A 14 40.56 4.84 -5.66
CA ILE A 14 39.79 3.68 -6.12
C ILE A 14 39.35 2.84 -4.92
N ALA A 15 40.26 2.53 -3.98
CA ALA A 15 39.92 1.77 -2.79
C ALA A 15 38.89 2.50 -1.89
N GLY A 16 38.97 3.83 -1.78
CA GLY A 16 37.97 4.62 -1.07
C GLY A 16 36.59 4.57 -1.73
N CYS A 17 36.55 4.72 -3.06
CA CYS A 17 35.31 4.65 -3.83
C CYS A 17 34.65 3.28 -3.79
N THR A 18 35.42 2.19 -3.85
CA THR A 18 34.87 0.83 -3.75
C THR A 18 34.28 0.57 -2.37
N VAL A 19 34.95 0.99 -1.30
CA VAL A 19 34.43 0.87 0.07
C VAL A 19 33.14 1.67 0.24
N ALA A 20 33.10 2.92 -0.22
CA ALA A 20 31.91 3.76 -0.13
C ALA A 20 30.72 3.22 -0.94
N ALA A 21 30.96 2.66 -2.13
CA ALA A 21 29.91 2.05 -2.93
C ALA A 21 29.34 0.79 -2.27
N VAL A 22 30.21 -0.08 -1.72
CA VAL A 22 29.78 -1.30 -1.03
C VAL A 22 28.98 -1.00 0.23
N THR A 23 29.37 0.02 1.01
CA THR A 23 28.61 0.43 2.20
C THR A 23 27.25 1.04 1.84
N LEU A 24 27.18 1.85 0.79
CA LEU A 24 25.91 2.40 0.30
C LEU A 24 24.95 1.31 -0.20
N VAL A 25 25.44 0.38 -1.03
CA VAL A 25 24.61 -0.72 -1.56
C VAL A 25 24.19 -1.67 -0.44
N GLY A 26 25.08 -1.99 0.51
CA GLY A 26 24.75 -2.84 1.65
C GLY A 26 23.71 -2.22 2.59
N THR A 27 23.83 -0.91 2.89
CA THR A 27 22.85 -0.20 3.72
C THR A 27 21.50 -0.06 3.02
N LEU A 28 21.46 0.27 1.72
CA LEU A 28 20.22 0.24 0.94
C LEU A 28 19.60 -1.16 0.91
N GLY A 29 20.40 -2.20 0.70
CA GLY A 29 19.94 -3.59 0.69
C GLY A 29 19.31 -4.00 2.03
N LEU A 30 19.94 -3.65 3.15
CA LEU A 30 19.39 -3.90 4.50
C LEU A 30 18.10 -3.12 4.76
N LEU A 31 18.01 -1.86 4.32
CA LEU A 31 16.80 -1.05 4.44
C LEU A 31 15.64 -1.61 3.59
N MET A 32 15.93 -2.04 2.36
CA MET A 32 14.94 -2.67 1.48
C MET A 32 14.51 -4.04 2.02
N HIS A 33 15.42 -4.81 2.60
CA HIS A 33 15.09 -6.09 3.23
C HIS A 33 14.20 -5.90 4.47
N ARG A 34 14.52 -4.94 5.36
CA ARG A 34 13.66 -4.60 6.50
C ARG A 34 12.27 -4.15 6.05
N ARG A 35 12.18 -3.30 5.02
CA ARG A 35 10.90 -2.87 4.46
C ARG A 35 10.07 -4.04 3.92
N SER A 36 10.71 -5.08 3.38
CA SER A 36 10.02 -6.28 2.90
C SER A 36 9.54 -7.20 4.03
N THR A 37 10.20 -7.23 5.19
CA THR A 37 9.77 -8.03 6.35
C THR A 37 8.63 -7.39 7.15
N ASP A 38 8.46 -6.07 7.04
CA ASP A 38 7.37 -5.34 7.71
C ASP A 38 6.02 -5.44 6.97
N VAL A 39 6.03 -5.80 5.68
CA VAL A 39 4.82 -6.16 4.93
C VAL A 39 4.46 -7.61 5.23
N LEU A 40 3.76 -7.81 6.35
CA LEU A 40 2.99 -8.99 6.74
C LEU A 40 3.77 -10.27 7.16
N PRO A 41 4.04 -10.47 8.47
CA PRO A 41 4.23 -11.78 9.06
C PRO A 41 2.90 -12.29 9.62
N LEU A 42 1.89 -12.50 8.77
CA LEU A 42 0.64 -13.17 9.17
C LEU A 42 0.21 -14.29 8.22
N LEU A 43 1.09 -14.76 7.34
CA LEU A 43 0.79 -15.94 6.53
C LEU A 43 2.05 -16.69 6.08
N GLY A 44 3.07 -16.77 6.94
CA GLY A 44 4.39 -17.28 6.52
C GLY A 44 4.89 -18.53 7.22
N LYS A 45 4.57 -18.76 8.49
CA LYS A 45 5.19 -19.84 9.28
C LYS A 45 4.39 -20.14 10.54
N GLY A 46 3.43 -21.02 10.40
CA GLY A 46 2.77 -21.66 11.52
C GLY A 46 2.06 -22.88 10.98
N ASN A 47 2.43 -24.06 11.48
CA ASN A 47 1.64 -25.28 11.34
C ASN A 47 0.39 -25.14 12.22
N LEU A 48 -0.37 -24.07 12.03
CA LEU A 48 -1.65 -23.87 12.65
C LEU A 48 -2.65 -24.63 11.79
N THR A 49 -2.94 -25.87 12.18
CA THR A 49 -4.27 -26.43 11.96
C THR A 49 -5.23 -25.59 12.80
N TYR A 50 -5.57 -24.40 12.31
CA TYR A 50 -6.71 -23.67 12.82
C TYR A 50 -7.92 -24.46 12.34
N GLU A 51 -8.42 -25.34 13.20
CA GLU A 51 -9.76 -25.88 13.07
C GLU A 51 -10.68 -24.66 13.05
N VAL A 52 -11.05 -24.24 11.84
CA VAL A 52 -12.14 -23.30 11.64
C VAL A 52 -13.31 -23.93 12.41
N PRO A 53 -13.85 -23.28 13.47
CA PRO A 53 -15.06 -23.77 14.11
C PRO A 53 -16.03 -24.01 12.97
N GLN A 54 -16.56 -25.23 12.84
CA GLN A 54 -17.45 -25.58 11.75
C GLN A 54 -18.76 -24.83 11.95
N TRP A 55 -18.75 -23.53 11.65
CA TRP A 55 -19.94 -22.72 11.47
C TRP A 55 -20.80 -23.52 10.50
N PRO A 56 -22.06 -23.82 10.83
CA PRO A 56 -22.94 -24.55 9.92
C PRO A 56 -22.84 -23.83 8.59
N GLN A 57 -22.31 -24.52 7.57
CA GLN A 57 -21.95 -23.97 6.25
C GLN A 57 -22.93 -22.86 5.89
N LEU A 58 -22.53 -21.60 6.14
CA LEU A 58 -23.38 -20.46 5.82
C LEU A 58 -23.36 -20.41 4.30
N LYS A 59 -24.29 -21.13 3.66
CA LYS A 59 -24.58 -20.95 2.25
C LYS A 59 -25.00 -19.48 2.16
N PRO A 60 -24.22 -18.60 1.51
CA PRO A 60 -24.61 -17.22 1.39
C PRO A 60 -25.94 -17.21 0.65
N THR A 61 -27.01 -16.96 1.39
CA THR A 61 -28.36 -16.87 0.85
C THR A 61 -28.49 -15.43 0.40
N TRP A 62 -27.93 -15.13 -0.76
CA TRP A 62 -28.09 -13.81 -1.37
C TRP A 62 -29.60 -13.58 -1.57
N THR A 63 -30.15 -12.48 -1.05
CA THR A 63 -31.59 -12.19 -1.04
C THR A 63 -32.09 -11.44 -2.28
N THR A 64 -31.31 -11.46 -3.36
CA THR A 64 -31.65 -10.79 -4.61
C THR A 64 -31.45 -11.75 -5.77
N GLU A 65 -32.31 -11.71 -6.78
CA GLU A 65 -32.28 -12.55 -8.00
C GLU A 65 -31.01 -12.44 -8.86
N GLN A 66 -29.93 -11.84 -8.35
CA GLN A 66 -28.65 -11.76 -9.02
C GLN A 66 -27.76 -12.95 -8.62
N GLU A 67 -27.40 -13.75 -9.63
CA GLU A 67 -26.56 -14.94 -9.52
C GLU A 67 -25.10 -14.64 -9.12
N GLU A 68 -24.68 -13.37 -9.19
CA GLU A 68 -23.30 -12.95 -8.88
C GLU A 68 -23.23 -11.87 -7.80
N PRO A 69 -22.36 -12.03 -6.78
CA PRO A 69 -22.19 -11.05 -5.72
C PRO A 69 -21.48 -9.79 -6.26
N ARG A 70 -22.12 -8.64 -6.08
CA ARG A 70 -21.54 -7.32 -6.38
C ARG A 70 -21.02 -6.68 -5.11
N PHE A 71 -19.82 -6.12 -5.18
CA PHE A 71 -19.14 -5.49 -4.05
C PHE A 71 -18.89 -4.01 -4.35
N ALA A 72 -18.84 -3.20 -3.30
CA ALA A 72 -18.49 -1.79 -3.36
C ALA A 72 -17.68 -1.39 -2.13
N TYR A 73 -16.75 -0.45 -2.29
CA TYR A 73 -16.07 0.19 -1.17
C TYR A 73 -16.88 1.42 -0.74
N ALA A 74 -17.44 1.38 0.46
CA ALA A 74 -18.20 2.48 1.02
C ALA A 74 -17.34 3.29 2.01
N GLN A 75 -17.38 4.61 1.90
CA GLN A 75 -16.80 5.53 2.89
C GLN A 75 -17.86 6.54 3.34
N TYR A 76 -17.76 6.97 4.60
CA TYR A 76 -18.67 7.95 5.20
C TYR A 76 -17.88 9.20 5.61
N ALA A 77 -18.41 10.38 5.30
CA ALA A 77 -17.78 11.64 5.64
C ALA A 77 -18.80 12.63 6.19
N THR A 78 -18.56 13.14 7.41
CA THR A 78 -19.37 14.19 8.07
C THR A 78 -18.67 15.53 8.19
N THR A 79 -17.36 15.54 7.95
CA THR A 79 -16.53 16.75 7.96
C THR A 79 -15.73 16.82 6.67
N LEU A 80 -15.24 18.01 6.33
CA LEU A 80 -14.40 18.20 5.15
C LEU A 80 -13.13 17.33 5.20
N ASP A 81 -12.51 17.19 6.37
CA ASP A 81 -11.30 16.38 6.53
C ASP A 81 -11.54 14.91 6.19
N TYR A 82 -12.67 14.35 6.65
CA TYR A 82 -13.07 12.99 6.32
C TYR A 82 -13.48 12.85 4.85
N LEU A 83 -14.05 13.90 4.24
CA LEU A 83 -14.32 13.93 2.80
C LEU A 83 -13.01 13.84 2.00
N CYS A 84 -12.00 14.63 2.38
CA CYS A 84 -10.70 14.60 1.74
C CYS A 84 -10.00 13.23 1.91
N ASN A 85 -10.06 12.66 3.12
CA ASN A 85 -9.56 11.31 3.37
C ASN A 85 -10.26 10.27 2.48
N ALA A 86 -11.59 10.39 2.33
CA ALA A 86 -12.36 9.49 1.48
C ALA A 86 -11.90 9.55 0.02
N VAL A 87 -11.72 10.76 -0.51
CA VAL A 87 -11.24 10.99 -1.88
C VAL A 87 -9.83 10.44 -2.09
N ILE A 88 -8.91 10.67 -1.14
CA ILE A 88 -7.54 10.12 -1.20
C ILE A 88 -7.57 8.60 -1.23
N ASN A 89 -8.34 7.97 -0.34
CA ASN A 89 -8.45 6.51 -0.28
C ASN A 89 -9.05 5.92 -1.56
N PHE A 90 -10.12 6.51 -2.11
CA PHE A 90 -10.69 6.03 -3.37
C PHE A 90 -9.70 6.16 -4.53
N ASN A 91 -8.92 7.25 -4.59
CA ASN A 91 -7.89 7.40 -5.59
C ASN A 91 -6.79 6.34 -5.45
N LEU A 92 -6.35 6.04 -4.22
CA LEU A 92 -5.38 4.98 -3.95
C LEU A 92 -5.93 3.60 -4.35
N LEU A 93 -7.14 3.25 -3.94
CA LEU A 93 -7.79 1.99 -4.31
C LEU A 93 -7.87 1.83 -5.84
N LYS A 94 -8.25 2.90 -6.54
CA LYS A 94 -8.26 2.92 -8.01
C LYS A 94 -6.88 2.68 -8.60
N ARG A 95 -5.83 3.32 -8.06
CA ARG A 95 -4.43 3.13 -8.47
C ARG A 95 -3.94 1.70 -8.22
N TYR A 96 -4.43 1.03 -7.17
CA TYR A 96 -4.13 -0.36 -6.85
C TYR A 96 -5.00 -1.38 -7.60
N GLY A 97 -5.86 -0.93 -8.51
CA GLY A 97 -6.64 -1.82 -9.38
C GLY A 97 -7.92 -2.36 -8.76
N ALA A 98 -8.49 -1.69 -7.76
CA ALA A 98 -9.85 -1.98 -7.31
C ALA A 98 -10.83 -1.81 -8.49
N LYS A 99 -11.67 -2.84 -8.72
CA LYS A 99 -12.61 -2.91 -9.85
C LYS A 99 -14.06 -2.68 -9.46
N GLN A 100 -14.32 -2.70 -8.15
CA GLN A 100 -15.63 -2.55 -7.53
C GLN A 100 -16.03 -1.08 -7.45
N ASP A 101 -17.32 -0.83 -7.26
CA ASP A 101 -17.85 0.52 -7.15
C ASP A 101 -17.35 1.24 -5.88
N PHE A 102 -17.26 2.57 -5.96
CA PHE A 102 -16.94 3.44 -4.82
C PHE A 102 -18.17 4.24 -4.40
N VAL A 103 -18.58 4.11 -3.15
CA VAL A 103 -19.79 4.75 -2.62
C VAL A 103 -19.40 5.72 -1.50
N LEU A 104 -19.80 6.99 -1.63
CA LEU A 104 -19.63 7.99 -0.58
C LEU A 104 -20.98 8.30 0.08
N ILE A 105 -21.04 8.11 1.39
CA ILE A 105 -22.20 8.47 2.21
C ILE A 105 -21.88 9.79 2.92
N TYR A 106 -22.77 10.78 2.80
CA TYR A 106 -22.54 12.13 3.33
C TYR A 106 -23.85 12.77 3.86
N PRO A 107 -23.76 13.77 4.76
CA PRO A 107 -24.93 14.48 5.27
C PRO A 107 -25.75 15.16 4.18
N LYS A 108 -27.08 15.07 4.26
CA LYS A 108 -28.00 15.72 3.31
C LYS A 108 -27.77 17.23 3.18
N SER A 109 -27.25 17.91 4.20
CA SER A 109 -26.95 19.34 4.14
C SER A 109 -25.92 19.71 3.07
N TRP A 110 -25.05 18.78 2.66
CA TRP A 110 -24.02 19.05 1.65
C TRP A 110 -24.57 19.00 0.21
N SER A 111 -25.72 18.35 -0.03
CA SER A 111 -26.33 18.35 -1.36
C SER A 111 -27.00 19.69 -1.72
N GLN A 112 -27.04 20.64 -0.78
CA GLN A 112 -27.76 21.91 -0.91
C GLN A 112 -26.84 23.15 -0.88
N GLY A 113 -25.52 22.98 -0.80
CA GLY A 113 -24.57 24.09 -0.66
C GLY A 113 -23.45 24.08 -1.70
N VAL A 114 -22.99 25.26 -2.10
CA VAL A 114 -21.71 25.42 -2.80
C VAL A 114 -20.60 25.12 -1.81
N GLY A 115 -19.79 24.09 -2.08
CA GLY A 115 -18.66 23.72 -1.24
C GLY A 115 -17.61 24.83 -1.23
N GLU A 116 -17.67 25.71 -0.22
CA GLU A 116 -16.77 26.87 -0.07
C GLU A 116 -15.33 26.47 0.30
N ARG A 117 -15.08 25.20 0.58
CA ARG A 117 -13.78 24.67 0.98
C ARG A 117 -13.37 23.52 0.06
N SER A 118 -12.19 23.67 -0.54
CA SER A 118 -11.59 22.66 -1.41
C SER A 118 -10.61 21.79 -0.63
N CYS A 119 -10.55 20.50 -0.95
CA CYS A 119 -9.48 19.63 -0.48
C CYS A 119 -8.17 20.05 -1.16
N ASN A 120 -7.21 20.54 -0.39
CA ASN A 120 -5.84 20.70 -0.88
C ASN A 120 -5.19 19.32 -0.95
N LEU A 121 -5.37 18.64 -2.09
CA LEU A 121 -4.69 17.39 -2.39
C LEU A 121 -3.19 17.69 -2.61
N PRO A 122 -2.27 16.92 -1.98
CA PRO A 122 -0.84 17.04 -2.25
C PRO A 122 -0.46 16.52 -3.64
#